data_AF-A0A8T0DFJ9-F1
#
_entry.id   AF-A0A8T0DFJ9-F1
#
_cell.length_a   1.000
_cell.length_b   1.000
_cell.length_c   1.000
_cell.angle_alpha   90.00
_cell.angle_beta   90.00
_cell.angle_gamma   90.00
#
_symmetry.space_group_name_H-M   'P 1'
#
loop_
_entity.id
_entity.type
_entity.pdbx_description
1 polymer ?
#
loop_
_entity_poly.entity_id
_entity_poly.type
_entity_poly.pdbx_seq_one_letter_code
_entity_poly.pdbx_strand_id
1 'polypeptide(L)' 'VKGSLAATDGRLLVNDQILNVNGEDTVNASSQDVGMLLKIAPTKVTIKVGRLKNQVAMTPFYSLISAG' A
#
# COMPACT_ATOMS: atom_id res chain seq x y z
N VAL A 1 -8.48 -0.52 -8.30
CA VAL A 1 -9.05 0.32 -7.22
C VAL A 1 -8.77 1.78 -7.55
N LYS A 2 -9.78 2.52 -8.02
CA LYS A 2 -9.66 3.94 -8.35
C LYS A 2 -10.56 4.69 -7.35
N GLY A 3 -10.03 5.71 -6.68
CA GLY A 3 -10.78 6.48 -5.67
C GLY A 3 -10.74 5.95 -4.23
N SER A 4 -9.86 4.99 -3.88
CA SER A 4 -9.62 4.67 -2.46
C SER A 4 -8.76 5.74 -1.80
N LEU A 5 -8.83 5.84 -0.47
CA LEU A 5 -7.99 6.77 0.30
C LEU A 5 -6.49 6.48 0.08
N ALA A 6 -6.08 5.20 0.05
CA ALA A 6 -4.70 4.82 -0.23
C ALA A 6 -4.24 5.21 -1.64
N ALA A 7 -5.12 5.06 -2.64
CA ALA A 7 -4.81 5.46 -4.02
C ALA A 7 -4.75 7.00 -4.19
N THR A 8 -5.54 7.73 -3.41
CA THR A 8 -5.56 9.21 -3.42
C THR A 8 -4.35 9.78 -2.67
N ASP A 9 -3.96 9.15 -1.56
CA ASP A 9 -2.79 9.50 -0.77
C ASP A 9 -1.47 9.21 -1.51
N GLY A 10 -1.45 8.17 -2.36
CA GLY A 10 -0.37 7.90 -3.32
C GLY A 10 0.95 7.42 -2.70
N ARG A 11 1.09 7.40 -1.37
CA ARG A 11 2.28 6.89 -0.69
C ARG A 11 2.43 5.37 -0.80
N LEU A 12 1.29 4.66 -0.77
CA LEU A 12 1.22 3.22 -0.99
C LEU A 12 1.17 2.92 -2.49
N LEU A 13 2.15 2.18 -3.01
CA LEU A 13 2.22 1.79 -4.40
C LEU A 13 1.80 0.33 -4.59
N VAL A 14 1.43 0.00 -5.82
CA VAL A 14 1.22 -1.40 -6.22
C VAL A 14 2.51 -2.17 -5.98
N ASN A 15 2.38 -3.37 -5.40
CA ASN A 15 3.47 -4.25 -4.98
C ASN A 15 4.31 -3.77 -3.77
N ASP A 16 3.88 -2.74 -3.04
CA ASP A 16 4.37 -2.55 -1.67
C ASP A 16 3.90 -3.72 -0.79
N GLN A 17 4.83 -4.30 -0.01
CA GLN A 17 4.50 -5.34 0.95
C GLN A 17 4.27 -4.73 2.34
N ILE A 18 3.17 -5.06 3.00
CA ILE A 18 2.91 -4.64 4.39
C ILE A 18 3.74 -5.54 5.32
N LEU A 19 4.67 -4.94 6.05
CA LEU A 19 5.55 -5.62 7.00
C LEU A 19 5.07 -5.49 8.44
N ASN A 20 4.26 -4.46 8.73
CA ASN A 20 3.75 -4.20 10.06
C ASN A 20 2.43 -3.43 10.01
N VAL A 21 1.51 -3.74 10.92
CA VAL A 21 0.26 -2.99 11.16
C VAL A 21 0.18 -2.65 12.64
N ASN A 22 0.15 -1.37 12.99
CA ASN A 22 0.01 -0.87 14.35
C ASN A 22 1.01 -1.46 15.37
N GLY A 23 2.21 -1.83 14.92
CA GLY A 23 3.23 -2.45 15.78
C GLY A 23 3.26 -3.99 15.70
N GLU A 24 2.25 -4.63 15.10
CA GLU A 24 2.22 -6.09 14.88
C GLU A 24 2.94 -6.47 13.59
N ASP A 25 3.89 -7.40 13.67
CA ASP A 25 4.65 -7.90 12.51
C ASP A 25 3.74 -8.76 11.61
N THR A 26 3.74 -8.44 10.31
CA THR A 26 2.91 -9.12 9.31
C THR A 26 3.73 -9.77 8.20
N VAL A 27 5.06 -9.87 8.34
CA VAL A 27 5.94 -10.43 7.30
C VAL A 27 5.54 -11.85 6.88
N ASN A 28 5.08 -12.66 7.83
CA ASN A 28 4.65 -14.05 7.57
C ASN A 28 3.11 -14.23 7.61
N ALA A 29 2.36 -13.14 7.75
CA ALA A 29 0.90 -13.18 7.82
C ALA A 29 0.29 -13.34 6.43
N SER A 30 -0.86 -14.02 6.32
CA SER A 30 -1.57 -14.12 5.05
C SER A 30 -2.24 -12.78 4.71
N SER A 31 -2.52 -12.56 3.42
CA SER A 31 -3.26 -11.36 2.99
C SER A 31 -4.64 -11.22 3.65
N GLN A 32 -5.26 -12.36 4.02
CA GLN A 32 -6.53 -12.37 4.73
C GLN A 32 -6.37 -11.88 6.16
N ASP A 33 -5.32 -12.33 6.86
CA ASP A 33 -5.03 -11.90 8.23
C ASP A 33 -4.71 -10.41 8.27
N VAL A 34 -3.84 -9.93 7.37
CA VAL A 34 -3.53 -8.49 7.24
C VAL A 34 -4.79 -7.70 6.91
N GLY A 35 -5.63 -8.21 6.00
CA GLY A 35 -6.90 -7.59 5.66
C GLY A 35 -7.85 -7.50 6.85
N MET A 36 -7.85 -8.49 7.74
CA MET A 36 -8.64 -8.49 8.97
C MET A 36 -8.11 -7.46 9.95
N LEU A 37 -6.80 -7.43 10.20
CA LEU A 37 -6.15 -6.44 11.07
C LEU A 37 -6.48 -5.00 10.64
N LEU A 38 -6.44 -4.73 9.34
CA LEU A 38 -6.79 -3.42 8.78
C LEU A 38 -8.28 -3.09 8.94
N LYS A 39 -9.18 -4.08 8.83
CA LYS A 39 -10.63 -3.87 8.97
C LYS A 39 -11.06 -3.56 10.40
N ILE A 40 -10.42 -4.19 11.38
CA ILE A 40 -10.75 -4.01 12.80
C ILE A 40 -9.93 -2.89 13.45
N ALA A 41 -8.97 -2.31 12.74
CA ALA A 41 -8.12 -1.26 13.26
C ALA A 41 -8.93 0.00 13.61
N PRO A 42 -8.48 0.78 14.60
CA PRO A 42 -9.08 2.08 14.91
C PRO A 42 -8.97 3.05 13.72
N THR A 43 -9.63 4.20 13.84
CA THR A 43 -9.74 5.23 12.78
C THR A 43 -8.41 5.67 12.17
N LYS A 44 -7.29 5.44 12.87
CA LYS A 44 -5.93 5.67 12.40
C LYS A 44 -5.14 4.36 12.41
N VAL A 45 -4.56 4.03 11.27
CA VAL A 45 -3.67 2.87 11.11
C VAL A 45 -2.26 3.36 10.78
N THR A 46 -1.26 2.80 11.46
CA THR A 46 0.15 2.98 11.12
C THR A 46 0.66 1.71 10.47
N ILE A 47 1.23 1.80 9.27
CA ILE A 47 1.79 0.65 8.56
C ILE A 47 3.26 0.89 8.23
N LYS A 48 4.06 -0.18 8.26
CA LYS A 48 5.40 -0.19 7.65
C LYS A 48 5.34 -1.00 6.37
N VAL A 49 5.92 -0.47 5.31
CA VAL A 49 5.94 -1.13 4.00
C VAL A 49 7.36 -1.38 3.51
N GLY A 50 7.56 -2.53 2.90
CA GLY A 50 8.76 -2.89 2.16
C GLY A 50 8.52 -2.65 0.68
N ARG A 51 9.39 -1.86 0.05
CA ARG A 51 9.36 -1.60 -1.39
C ARG A 51 10.56 -2.25 -2.07
N LEU A 52 10.30 -2.98 -3.15
CA LEU A 52 11.36 -3.59 -3.96
C LEU A 52 12.09 -2.51 -4.77
N LYS A 53 13.41 -2.40 -4.57
CA LYS A 53 14.26 -1.33 -5.16
C LYS A 53 14.34 -1.31 -6.69
N ASN A 54 14.02 -2.43 -7.35
CA ASN A 54 14.03 -2.54 -8.82
C ASN A 54 12.67 -2.31 -9.48
N GLN A 55 11.64 -1.95 -8.71
CA GLN A 55 10.42 -1.45 -9.31
C GLN A 55 10.65 0.01 -9.64
N VAL A 56 11.04 0.27 -10.89
CA VAL A 56 10.89 1.59 -11.51
C VAL A 56 9.49 2.06 -11.12
N ALA A 57 9.39 3.15 -10.35
CA ALA A 57 8.10 3.69 -9.91
C ALA A 57 7.25 3.75 -11.16
N MET A 58 6.27 2.83 -11.26
CA MET A 58 5.49 2.66 -12.47
C MET A 58 4.74 3.97 -12.61
N THR A 59 5.30 4.87 -13.41
CA THR A 59 4.75 6.20 -13.65
C THR A 59 3.28 5.96 -13.95
N PRO A 60 2.36 6.59 -13.20
CA PRO A 60 0.96 6.29 -13.38
C PRO A 60 0.64 6.46 -14.86
N PHE A 61 -0.10 5.52 -15.44
CA PHE A 61 -0.46 5.54 -16.87
C PHE A 61 -1.05 6.90 -17.33
N TYR A 62 -1.52 7.72 -16.39
CA TYR A 62 -2.01 9.08 -16.61
C TYR A 62 -0.92 10.12 -16.93
N SER A 63 0.36 9.90 -16.60
CA SER A 63 1.45 10.85 -16.87
C SER A 63 2.01 10.78 -18.30
N LEU A 64 1.75 9.70 -19.03
CA LEU A 64 2.22 9.53 -20.41
C LEU A 64 1.28 10.17 -21.46
N ILE A 65 0.04 10.48 -21.07
CA ILE A 65 -0.98 11.06 -21.98
C ILE A 65 -1.15 12.58 -21.83
N SER A 66 -0.45 13.23 -20.88
CA SER A 66 -0.53 14.70 -20.69
C SER A 66 0.68 15.46 -21.25
N ALA A 67 1.59 14.78 -21.93
CA ALA A 67 2.81 15.36 -22.49
C ALA A 67 2.71 15.69 -24.00
N GLY A 68 1.49 15.74 -24.54
CA GLY A 68 1.21 16.10 -25.94
C GLY A 68 0.19 17.22 -26.03
#